data_AF-A0A449B9K9-F1
#
_entry.id   AF-A0A449B9K9-F1
#
_cell.length_a   1.000
_cell.length_b   1.000
_cell.length_c   1.000
_cell.angle_alpha   90.00
_cell.angle_beta   90.00
_cell.angle_gamma   90.00
#
_symmetry.space_group_name_H-M   'P 1'
#
loop_
_entity.id
_entity.type
_entity.pdbx_description
1 polymer ?
#
loop_
_entity_poly.entity_id
_entity_poly.type
_entity_poly.pdbx_seq_one_letter_code
_entity_poly.pdbx_strand_id
1 'polypeptide(L)'
;MKLKKFSFLLSATAATVAVPLVAVSCGKTATTEVTAQGELDKITAVAFTGTDQANTSVNDVTNEQLKLKAGEADYKAPTGSDVKVAFEITTRLAVDGSLKVKVSVQKGAETPLTKELSLTGFKAEPAAQNVTQEQVNTEAAKITAVEYNGTETSAKDKVLPSQVDDAKLVAKAGEQNYVLPVGGSWATEFVKTPDDVAGTLKVKVKVTSGTLFAESKEVTLDGFLTSANKKAAEVQAEANKITAVEYLGAGEKAKDKVLPSAVTVTKTNFKAKENDKDYVVPAAVGEKVWSWDVVKVSAEDAKGKLTVKVKVTFDDVSRESKDIVLEGFLTSDQKAVNDAKTAITSADYADKASVLPSTADVTKFSVTQAPAAGIAVSYEIVANSQNDASGTLKVKATLTKGDKTAVTGELEVSGFLTTAQDAAAKKAKADAEATRLAATNVTYSGSLTWASVDEFVAAFNNSEASGQTLREAFTFADVAEGYRAVFKDGAVKKQTMSLKQLLNLQLASVVKLLKKKLLTLWFLSLNHHKINYNTIF
;
A
#
# COMPACT_ATOMS: atom_id res chain seq x y z
N MET A 1 -53.31 79.86 48.59
CA MET A 1 -53.85 79.87 49.98
C MET A 1 -52.76 80.38 50.91
N LYS A 2 -53.07 81.44 51.67
CA LYS A 2 -52.25 82.07 52.72
C LYS A 2 -52.55 81.43 54.07
N LEU A 3 -51.61 81.47 55.02
CA LEU A 3 -51.76 81.70 56.48
C LEU A 3 -50.50 81.12 57.18
N LYS A 4 -49.88 81.69 58.21
CA LYS A 4 -49.66 83.05 58.73
C LYS A 4 -48.70 82.83 59.92
N LYS A 5 -47.75 83.74 60.11
CA LYS A 5 -46.90 83.87 61.32
C LYS A 5 -47.74 84.05 62.59
N PHE A 6 -47.21 83.66 63.74
CA PHE A 6 -47.32 84.43 64.98
C PHE A 6 -46.08 84.26 65.87
N SER A 7 -45.57 85.40 66.32
CA SER A 7 -44.52 85.60 67.32
C SER A 7 -45.14 85.73 68.71
N PHE A 8 -44.35 85.62 69.79
CA PHE A 8 -44.47 86.54 70.93
C PHE A 8 -43.12 86.73 71.66
N LEU A 9 -42.85 88.00 71.97
CA LEU A 9 -41.76 88.55 72.80
C LEU A 9 -42.10 88.49 74.30
N LEU A 10 -41.07 88.61 75.15
CA LEU A 10 -40.93 89.58 76.29
C LEU A 10 -39.55 89.28 76.93
N SER A 11 -38.51 90.15 76.88
CA SER A 11 -38.22 91.33 77.73
C SER A 11 -38.24 91.00 79.24
N ALA A 12 -37.35 91.46 80.14
CA ALA A 12 -36.20 92.37 80.13
C ALA A 12 -35.46 92.21 81.50
N THR A 13 -34.19 92.66 81.56
CA THR A 13 -33.52 93.43 82.66
C THR A 13 -33.64 92.98 84.14
N ALA A 14 -32.68 93.16 85.05
CA ALA A 14 -31.30 93.64 85.09
C ALA A 14 -30.84 93.52 86.57
N ALA A 15 -29.54 93.72 86.80
CA ALA A 15 -28.99 94.46 87.95
C ALA A 15 -28.69 93.71 89.27
N THR A 16 -27.40 93.35 89.39
CA THR A 16 -26.43 93.86 90.39
C THR A 16 -26.52 93.52 91.89
N VAL A 17 -25.39 92.93 92.35
CA VAL A 17 -24.47 93.41 93.42
C VAL A 17 -24.48 92.72 94.80
N ALA A 18 -23.23 92.45 95.23
CA ALA A 18 -22.68 92.34 96.58
C ALA A 18 -22.80 91.03 97.39
N VAL A 19 -21.70 90.27 97.31
CA VAL A 19 -20.91 89.62 98.39
C VAL A 19 -20.73 90.59 99.60
N PRO A 20 -20.54 90.20 100.90
CA PRO A 20 -19.91 88.97 101.43
C PRO A 20 -20.50 88.35 102.73
N LEU A 21 -19.83 87.27 103.16
CA LEU A 21 -19.35 86.98 104.54
C LEU A 21 -19.92 85.72 105.25
N VAL A 22 -19.21 84.61 105.01
CA VAL A 22 -18.70 83.57 105.93
C VAL A 22 -19.21 83.52 107.39
N ALA A 23 -19.79 82.39 107.81
CA ALA A 23 -19.26 81.51 108.88
C ALA A 23 -20.12 80.23 109.10
N VAL A 24 -19.50 79.04 108.90
CA VAL A 24 -19.31 77.89 109.84
C VAL A 24 -20.48 77.57 110.81
N SER A 25 -21.01 76.35 111.03
CA SER A 25 -20.69 74.94 110.72
C SER A 25 -21.90 74.07 111.09
N CYS A 26 -22.09 72.92 110.42
CA CYS A 26 -22.09 71.57 111.03
C CYS A 26 -22.55 70.48 110.04
N GLY A 27 -21.71 69.45 109.91
CA GLY A 27 -21.87 68.10 109.36
C GLY A 27 -23.09 67.72 108.53
N LYS A 28 -22.86 67.45 107.23
CA LYS A 28 -23.67 66.52 106.41
C LYS A 28 -22.71 65.68 105.56
N THR A 29 -22.84 64.36 105.63
CA THR A 29 -22.15 63.37 104.80
C THR A 29 -22.18 63.76 103.31
N ALA A 30 -21.00 63.93 102.70
CA ALA A 30 -20.87 64.26 101.29
C ALA A 30 -21.26 63.05 100.43
N THR A 31 -22.45 63.07 99.86
CA THR A 31 -22.72 62.38 98.60
C THR A 31 -21.84 63.03 97.53
N THR A 32 -20.78 62.34 97.10
CA THR A 32 -19.97 62.78 95.95
C THR A 32 -20.88 62.94 94.74
N GLU A 33 -20.97 64.18 94.24
CA GLU A 33 -21.72 64.49 93.02
C GLU A 33 -21.06 63.79 91.83
N VAL A 34 -21.83 62.96 91.11
CA VAL A 34 -21.35 62.27 89.90
C VAL A 34 -21.21 63.31 88.78
N THR A 35 -20.00 63.52 88.24
CA THR A 35 -19.74 64.44 87.12
C THR A 35 -19.26 63.68 85.88
N ALA A 36 -19.51 64.18 84.68
CA ALA A 36 -19.02 63.55 83.44
C ALA A 36 -17.49 63.42 83.41
N GLN A 37 -16.77 64.45 83.89
CA GLN A 37 -15.32 64.41 84.02
C GLN A 37 -14.86 63.36 85.05
N GLY A 38 -15.50 63.29 86.22
CA GLY A 38 -15.17 62.31 87.25
C GLY A 38 -15.42 60.86 86.81
N GLU A 39 -16.41 60.63 85.93
CA GLU A 39 -16.65 59.33 85.32
C GLU A 39 -15.66 59.02 84.18
N LEU A 40 -15.28 60.01 83.37
CA LEU A 40 -14.25 59.86 82.33
C LEU A 40 -12.86 59.55 82.95
N ASP A 41 -12.53 60.18 84.08
CA ASP A 41 -11.26 59.97 84.78
C ASP A 41 -11.16 58.58 85.43
N LYS A 42 -12.30 57.97 85.80
CA LYS A 42 -12.34 56.57 86.26
C LYS A 42 -11.98 55.58 85.15
N ILE A 43 -12.13 55.95 83.87
CA ILE A 43 -11.81 55.07 82.74
C ILE A 43 -10.31 55.19 82.44
N THR A 44 -9.59 54.14 82.83
CA THR A 44 -8.12 54.12 82.78
C THR A 44 -7.57 53.33 81.59
N ALA A 45 -8.30 52.34 81.09
CA ALA A 45 -7.86 51.50 79.97
C ALA A 45 -9.04 50.94 79.16
N VAL A 46 -8.72 50.40 77.99
CA VAL A 46 -9.60 49.54 77.20
C VAL A 46 -8.95 48.15 77.14
N ALA A 47 -9.74 47.09 77.17
CA ALA A 47 -9.27 45.71 77.13
C ALA A 47 -9.93 44.96 75.98
N PHE A 48 -9.16 44.12 75.28
CA PHE A 48 -9.69 43.16 74.31
C PHE A 48 -10.30 41.97 75.03
N THR A 49 -11.44 41.50 74.56
CA THR A 49 -12.19 40.38 75.15
C THR A 49 -12.34 39.18 74.24
N GLY A 50 -11.79 39.26 73.01
CA GLY A 50 -11.67 38.10 72.13
C GLY A 50 -10.57 37.14 72.58
N THR A 51 -10.54 35.97 71.98
CA THR A 51 -9.49 34.96 72.21
C THR A 51 -8.22 35.33 71.45
N ASP A 52 -7.06 35.20 72.10
CA ASP A 52 -5.73 35.29 71.48
C ASP A 52 -5.43 36.63 70.78
N GLN A 53 -5.26 37.68 71.59
CA GLN A 53 -4.96 39.03 71.12
C GLN A 53 -3.72 39.07 70.20
N ALA A 54 -2.66 38.32 70.55
CA ALA A 54 -1.38 38.35 69.84
C ALA A 54 -1.46 37.83 68.40
N ASN A 55 -2.45 36.98 68.09
CA ASN A 55 -2.67 36.44 66.74
C ASN A 55 -3.84 37.10 65.99
N THR A 56 -4.58 38.01 66.64
CA THR A 56 -5.70 38.72 66.03
C THR A 56 -5.19 39.95 65.27
N SER A 57 -5.62 40.14 64.00
CA SER A 57 -5.31 41.35 63.23
C SER A 57 -6.11 42.54 63.76
N VAL A 58 -5.48 43.71 63.84
CA VAL A 58 -6.18 44.94 64.23
C VAL A 58 -7.32 45.30 63.27
N ASN A 59 -7.34 44.78 62.04
CA ASN A 59 -8.42 45.05 61.08
C ASN A 59 -9.70 44.27 61.39
N ASP A 60 -9.59 43.15 62.11
CA ASP A 60 -10.70 42.26 62.43
C ASP A 60 -11.38 42.59 63.77
N VAL A 61 -10.78 43.47 64.58
CA VAL A 61 -11.31 43.83 65.90
C VAL A 61 -12.57 44.70 65.77
N THR A 62 -13.67 44.29 66.38
CA THR A 62 -14.91 45.07 66.44
C THR A 62 -15.07 45.78 67.79
N ASN A 63 -15.92 46.82 67.84
CA ASN A 63 -16.22 47.52 69.11
C ASN A 63 -16.82 46.58 70.18
N GLU A 64 -17.53 45.52 69.76
CA GLU A 64 -18.15 44.52 70.64
C GLU A 64 -17.11 43.67 71.40
N GLN A 65 -15.91 43.56 70.85
CA GLN A 65 -14.80 42.80 71.46
C GLN A 65 -13.98 43.66 72.42
N LEU A 66 -14.38 44.91 72.69
CA LEU A 66 -13.68 45.83 73.58
C LEU A 66 -14.49 46.11 74.84
N LYS A 67 -13.82 46.23 75.97
CA LYS A 67 -14.41 46.66 77.24
C LYS A 67 -13.60 47.78 77.89
N LEU A 68 -14.29 48.72 78.52
CA LEU A 68 -13.67 49.80 79.29
C LEU A 68 -13.33 49.31 80.70
N LYS A 69 -12.18 49.73 81.22
CA LYS A 69 -11.66 49.36 82.53
C LYS A 69 -11.55 50.58 83.45
N ALA A 70 -11.90 50.38 84.71
CA ALA A 70 -11.67 51.31 85.82
C ALA A 70 -10.67 50.70 86.79
N GLY A 71 -9.40 51.04 86.63
CA GLY A 71 -8.30 50.28 87.23
C GLY A 71 -8.28 48.86 86.68
N GLU A 72 -8.35 47.87 87.57
CA GLU A 72 -8.37 46.44 87.21
C GLU A 72 -9.79 45.91 86.90
N ALA A 73 -10.84 46.63 87.34
CA ALA A 73 -12.23 46.21 87.20
C ALA A 73 -12.86 46.67 85.88
N ASP A 74 -13.92 45.98 85.44
CA ASP A 74 -14.77 46.46 84.33
C ASP A 74 -15.47 47.75 84.76
N TYR A 75 -15.40 48.78 83.93
CA TYR A 75 -16.13 50.03 84.18
C TYR A 75 -17.64 49.78 84.09
N LYS A 76 -18.38 50.29 85.06
CA LYS A 76 -19.84 50.30 85.07
C LYS A 76 -20.32 51.71 85.38
N ALA A 77 -21.19 52.24 84.53
CA ALA A 77 -21.80 53.55 84.78
C ALA A 77 -22.62 53.53 86.08
N PRO A 78 -22.63 54.61 86.88
CA PRO A 78 -23.37 54.65 88.14
C PRO A 78 -24.88 54.47 87.90
N THR A 79 -25.49 53.49 88.58
CA THR A 79 -26.92 53.19 88.44
C THR A 79 -27.76 54.35 88.98
N GLY A 80 -28.75 54.81 88.21
CA GLY A 80 -29.60 55.96 88.57
C GLY A 80 -28.98 57.34 88.30
N SER A 81 -27.84 57.40 87.59
CA SER A 81 -27.26 58.64 87.07
C SER A 81 -27.64 58.87 85.60
N ASP A 82 -27.79 60.13 85.18
CA ASP A 82 -28.00 60.52 83.77
C ASP A 82 -26.71 60.43 82.93
N VAL A 83 -25.78 59.54 83.30
CA VAL A 83 -24.48 59.38 82.62
C VAL A 83 -24.59 58.37 81.48
N LYS A 84 -24.15 58.77 80.29
CA LYS A 84 -24.01 57.94 79.08
C LYS A 84 -22.55 57.83 78.70
N VAL A 85 -22.10 56.60 78.45
CA VAL A 85 -20.74 56.31 77.99
C VAL A 85 -20.81 55.61 76.64
N ALA A 86 -20.03 56.09 75.69
CA ALA A 86 -19.85 55.49 74.37
C ALA A 86 -18.35 55.38 74.05
N PHE A 87 -17.97 54.42 73.22
CA PHE A 87 -16.61 54.34 72.72
C PHE A 87 -16.57 53.82 71.29
N GLU A 88 -15.56 54.22 70.52
CA GLU A 88 -15.36 53.82 69.14
C GLU A 88 -13.87 53.67 68.81
N ILE A 89 -13.52 52.74 67.93
CA ILE A 89 -12.18 52.62 67.37
C ILE A 89 -11.96 53.77 66.38
N THR A 90 -10.99 54.65 66.65
CA THR A 90 -10.68 55.81 65.81
C THR A 90 -9.48 55.58 64.89
N THR A 91 -8.57 54.69 65.25
CA THR A 91 -7.38 54.39 64.44
C THR A 91 -6.99 52.93 64.57
N ARG A 92 -6.65 52.32 63.45
CA ARG A 92 -6.07 50.97 63.36
C ARG A 92 -4.67 51.09 62.78
N LEU A 93 -3.67 50.59 63.48
CA LEU A 93 -2.28 50.62 63.06
C LEU A 93 -1.79 49.17 62.92
N ALA A 94 -1.95 48.59 61.72
CA ALA A 94 -1.61 47.18 61.48
C ALA A 94 -0.11 46.91 61.59
N VAL A 95 0.72 47.90 61.27
CA VAL A 95 2.19 47.81 61.31
C VAL A 95 2.76 47.68 62.72
N ASP A 96 2.07 48.21 63.74
CA ASP A 96 2.52 48.18 65.13
C ASP A 96 1.64 47.32 66.05
N GLY A 97 0.59 46.70 65.48
CA GLY A 97 -0.35 45.88 66.23
C GLY A 97 -1.12 46.67 67.30
N SER A 98 -1.50 47.92 67.00
CA SER A 98 -2.20 48.80 67.94
C SER A 98 -3.50 49.42 67.43
N LEU A 99 -4.36 49.76 68.38
CA LEU A 99 -5.63 50.45 68.19
C LEU A 99 -5.69 51.71 69.06
N LYS A 100 -6.35 52.75 68.56
CA LYS A 100 -6.82 53.88 69.37
C LYS A 100 -8.33 53.84 69.50
N VAL A 101 -8.80 54.00 70.72
CA VAL A 101 -10.23 53.98 71.08
C VAL A 101 -10.59 55.31 71.72
N LYS A 102 -11.52 56.04 71.12
CA LYS A 102 -12.06 57.27 71.69
C LYS A 102 -13.25 56.92 72.58
N VAL A 103 -13.14 57.28 73.85
CA VAL A 103 -14.21 57.15 74.85
C VAL A 103 -14.88 58.50 75.02
N SER A 104 -16.20 58.52 75.07
CA SER A 104 -17.04 59.71 75.25
C SER A 104 -17.98 59.51 76.44
N VAL A 105 -17.96 60.42 77.41
CA VAL A 105 -18.82 60.41 78.60
C VAL A 105 -19.66 61.68 78.63
N GLN A 106 -20.97 61.54 78.82
CA GLN A 106 -21.94 62.63 78.82
C GLN A 106 -22.86 62.52 80.04
N LYS A 107 -23.13 63.61 80.75
CA LYS A 107 -24.15 63.66 81.83
C LYS A 107 -25.33 64.53 81.38
N GLY A 108 -26.54 63.98 81.39
CA GLY A 108 -27.75 64.71 80.99
C GLY A 108 -27.66 65.27 79.56
N ALA A 109 -27.83 66.58 79.42
CA ALA A 109 -27.75 67.31 78.15
C ALA A 109 -26.40 68.03 77.93
N GLU A 110 -25.38 67.76 78.76
CA GLU A 110 -24.05 68.38 78.63
C GLU A 110 -23.33 67.96 77.35
N THR A 111 -22.30 68.70 76.93
CA THR A 111 -21.44 68.27 75.82
C THR A 111 -20.60 67.06 76.25
N PRO A 112 -20.51 65.98 75.44
CA PRO A 112 -19.69 64.83 75.79
C PRO A 112 -18.21 65.19 75.96
N LEU A 113 -17.61 64.75 77.06
CA LEU A 113 -16.18 64.82 77.30
C LEU A 113 -15.53 63.57 76.73
N THR A 114 -14.36 63.72 76.09
CA THR A 114 -13.74 62.62 75.35
C THR A 114 -12.29 62.40 75.74
N LYS A 115 -11.84 61.15 75.72
CA LYS A 115 -10.46 60.72 75.96
C LYS A 115 -10.08 59.61 74.99
N GLU A 116 -8.85 59.62 74.47
CA GLU A 116 -8.32 58.51 73.67
C GLU A 116 -7.50 57.55 74.54
N LEU A 117 -7.68 56.25 74.30
CA LEU A 117 -6.95 55.17 74.95
C LEU A 117 -6.29 54.29 73.88
N SER A 118 -5.05 53.88 74.14
CA SER A 118 -4.31 52.97 73.28
C SER A 118 -4.43 51.53 73.76
N LEU A 119 -4.59 50.60 72.82
CA LEU A 119 -4.56 49.17 73.05
C LEU A 119 -3.52 48.54 72.11
N THR A 120 -2.52 47.88 72.69
CA THR A 120 -1.40 47.27 71.97
C THR A 120 -1.35 45.76 72.22
N GLY A 121 -0.57 45.03 71.42
CA GLY A 121 -0.38 43.59 71.57
C GLY A 121 -1.19 42.74 70.58
N PHE A 122 -1.65 43.34 69.47
CA PHE A 122 -2.22 42.62 68.34
C PHE A 122 -1.16 42.15 67.35
N LYS A 123 -1.53 41.27 66.43
CA LYS A 123 -0.62 40.77 65.39
C LYS A 123 -0.13 41.94 64.51
N ALA A 124 1.17 42.19 64.53
CA ALA A 124 1.80 43.15 63.61
C ALA A 124 1.85 42.55 62.20
N GLU A 125 1.32 43.27 61.21
CA GLU A 125 1.42 42.92 59.80
C GLU A 125 2.55 43.72 59.14
N PRO A 126 3.51 43.07 58.46
CA PRO A 126 4.55 43.79 57.74
C PRO A 126 3.92 44.66 56.66
N ALA A 127 4.35 45.92 56.56
CA ALA A 127 3.88 46.83 55.51
C ALA A 127 4.03 46.18 54.13
N ALA A 128 2.99 46.23 53.30
CA ALA A 128 3.09 45.88 51.89
C ALA A 128 4.26 46.68 51.29
N GLN A 129 5.31 46.00 50.83
CA GLN A 129 6.43 46.68 50.18
C GLN A 129 5.89 47.39 48.93
N ASN A 130 6.07 48.70 48.85
CA ASN A 130 5.84 49.46 47.62
C ASN A 130 6.87 49.02 46.57
N VAL A 131 6.54 47.99 45.79
CA VAL A 131 7.39 47.53 44.68
C VAL A 131 7.49 48.63 43.63
N THR A 132 8.70 49.00 43.23
CA THR A 132 8.97 50.01 42.21
C THR A 132 9.17 49.39 40.82
N GLN A 133 8.98 50.17 39.76
CA GLN A 133 9.23 49.70 38.39
C GLN A 133 10.68 49.24 38.18
N GLU A 134 11.64 49.88 38.83
CA GLU A 134 13.05 49.51 38.75
C GLU A 134 13.34 48.14 39.40
N GLN A 135 12.62 47.80 40.47
CA GLN A 135 12.67 46.46 41.04
C GLN A 135 12.08 45.43 40.09
N VAL A 136 10.94 45.70 39.44
CA VAL A 136 10.35 44.80 38.44
C VAL A 136 11.28 44.61 37.23
N ASN A 137 11.92 45.69 36.76
CA ASN A 137 12.91 45.63 35.68
C ASN A 137 14.14 44.79 36.06
N THR A 138 14.67 45.01 37.27
CA THR A 138 15.81 44.25 37.79
C THR A 138 15.45 42.77 37.89
N GLU A 139 14.23 42.48 38.32
CA GLU A 139 13.74 41.13 38.49
C GLU A 139 13.57 40.41 37.14
N ALA A 140 12.96 41.06 36.14
CA ALA A 140 12.88 40.52 34.78
C ALA A 140 14.26 40.33 34.15
N ALA A 141 15.22 41.21 34.44
CA ALA A 141 16.60 41.10 33.94
C ALA A 141 17.38 39.92 34.52
N LYS A 142 16.98 39.39 35.69
CA LYS A 142 17.57 38.16 36.24
C LYS A 142 17.25 36.93 35.39
N ILE A 143 16.16 36.95 34.64
CA ILE A 143 15.77 35.85 33.77
C ILE A 143 16.63 35.91 32.50
N THR A 144 17.61 35.00 32.41
CA THR A 144 18.60 34.98 31.34
C THR A 144 18.34 33.90 30.30
N ALA A 145 17.55 32.88 30.65
CA ALA A 145 17.22 31.77 29.75
C ALA A 145 15.81 31.22 30.03
N VAL A 146 15.31 30.47 29.07
CA VAL A 146 14.11 29.64 29.20
C VAL A 146 14.48 28.24 28.75
N GLU A 147 14.05 27.22 29.48
CA GLU A 147 14.20 25.82 29.10
C GLU A 147 12.85 25.20 28.75
N TYR A 148 12.87 24.22 27.86
CA TYR A 148 11.70 23.42 27.51
C TYR A 148 11.85 22.00 28.03
N ASN A 149 10.99 21.61 28.97
CA ASN A 149 11.01 20.32 29.68
C ASN A 149 9.93 19.37 29.17
N GLY A 150 9.77 19.30 27.86
CA GLY A 150 8.85 18.35 27.23
C GLY A 150 9.42 16.92 27.18
N THR A 151 8.55 15.93 27.35
CA THR A 151 8.90 14.50 27.36
C THR A 151 8.00 13.69 26.42
N GLU A 152 8.51 12.60 25.88
CA GLU A 152 7.78 11.63 25.04
C GLU A 152 6.98 12.24 23.89
N THR A 153 5.67 12.42 24.04
CA THR A 153 4.74 13.00 23.05
C THR A 153 4.86 14.51 22.96
N SER A 154 5.39 15.15 24.00
CA SER A 154 5.73 16.57 24.02
C SER A 154 7.24 16.79 23.85
N ALA A 155 8.00 15.85 23.28
CA ALA A 155 9.38 16.12 22.90
C ALA A 155 9.44 17.17 21.79
N LYS A 156 10.48 18.03 21.76
CA LYS A 156 10.54 19.17 20.82
C LYS A 156 10.29 18.74 19.37
N ASP A 157 10.92 17.67 18.94
CA ASP A 157 10.84 17.09 17.58
C ASP A 157 9.45 16.55 17.20
N LYS A 158 8.48 16.56 18.12
CA LYS A 158 7.12 16.04 17.92
C LYS A 158 6.01 17.09 18.05
N VAL A 159 6.33 18.30 18.49
CA VAL A 159 5.35 19.38 18.71
C VAL A 159 5.74 20.61 17.91
N LEU A 160 4.74 21.23 17.29
CA LEU A 160 4.92 22.53 16.65
C LEU A 160 5.16 23.61 17.72
N PRO A 161 5.99 24.63 17.46
CA PRO A 161 6.12 25.81 18.31
C PRO A 161 4.78 26.41 18.75
N SER A 162 3.81 26.50 17.85
CA SER A 162 2.45 27.02 18.14
C SER A 162 1.64 26.18 19.13
N GLN A 163 2.05 24.94 19.36
CA GLN A 163 1.39 23.98 20.26
C GLN A 163 2.11 23.82 21.60
N VAL A 164 3.16 24.60 21.85
CA VAL A 164 3.94 24.53 23.10
C VAL A 164 3.09 25.03 24.27
N ASP A 165 2.91 24.15 25.25
CA ASP A 165 2.28 24.43 26.54
C ASP A 165 3.23 25.18 27.48
N ASP A 166 2.72 26.22 28.14
CA ASP A 166 3.47 27.04 29.09
C ASP A 166 3.94 26.23 30.31
N ALA A 167 3.20 25.19 30.69
CA ALA A 167 3.58 24.30 31.78
C ALA A 167 4.88 23.52 31.50
N LYS A 168 5.35 23.50 30.24
CA LYS A 168 6.62 22.87 29.84
C LYS A 168 7.77 23.87 29.74
N LEU A 169 7.52 25.16 29.93
CA LEU A 169 8.55 26.20 29.92
C LEU A 169 9.00 26.49 31.34
N VAL A 170 10.32 26.63 31.53
CA VAL A 170 10.93 26.96 32.82
C VAL A 170 11.82 28.18 32.64
N ALA A 171 11.50 29.26 33.35
CA ALA A 171 12.35 30.44 33.40
C ALA A 171 13.61 30.16 34.25
N LYS A 172 14.76 30.64 33.79
CA LYS A 172 16.06 30.44 34.44
C LYS A 172 16.73 31.76 34.78
N ALA A 173 17.33 31.82 35.96
CA ALA A 173 18.26 32.87 36.36
C ALA A 173 19.67 32.28 36.46
N GLY A 174 20.48 32.48 35.42
CA GLY A 174 21.70 31.72 35.22
C GLY A 174 21.39 30.23 35.04
N GLU A 175 22.03 29.37 35.84
CA GLU A 175 21.82 27.91 35.82
C GLU A 175 20.62 27.45 36.69
N GLN A 176 20.10 28.32 37.55
CA GLN A 176 19.05 27.98 38.50
C GLN A 176 17.66 28.27 37.94
N ASN A 177 16.65 27.53 38.43
CA ASN A 177 15.26 27.88 38.18
C ASN A 177 14.98 29.25 38.79
N TYR A 178 14.32 30.11 38.02
CA TYR A 178 13.89 31.41 38.51
C TYR A 178 12.79 31.22 39.56
N VAL A 179 12.94 31.89 40.70
CA VAL A 179 11.99 31.86 41.81
C VAL A 179 11.54 33.29 42.08
N LEU A 180 10.23 33.47 42.25
CA LEU A 180 9.64 34.78 42.53
C LEU A 180 10.15 35.35 43.87
N PRO A 181 10.32 36.68 43.98
CA PRO A 181 10.69 37.32 45.23
C PRO A 181 9.69 37.07 46.36
N VAL A 182 10.20 37.05 47.59
CA VAL A 182 9.38 36.93 48.80
C VAL A 182 8.80 38.30 49.16
N GLY A 183 7.48 38.40 49.23
CA GLY A 183 6.74 39.64 49.53
C GLY A 183 6.35 40.42 48.28
N GLY A 184 5.11 40.93 48.26
CA GLY A 184 4.50 41.53 47.07
C GLY A 184 3.71 40.53 46.22
N SER A 185 2.80 41.02 45.37
CA SER A 185 1.93 40.19 44.52
C SER A 185 2.59 39.89 43.18
N TRP A 186 3.70 39.15 43.19
CA TRP A 186 4.46 38.85 41.98
C TRP A 186 3.86 37.69 41.17
N ALA A 187 3.93 37.79 39.84
CA ALA A 187 3.60 36.71 38.92
C ALA A 187 4.49 36.72 37.67
N THR A 188 4.48 35.62 36.93
CA THR A 188 5.18 35.45 35.65
C THR A 188 4.25 34.91 34.58
N GLU A 189 4.41 35.38 33.35
CA GLU A 189 3.68 34.94 32.17
C GLU A 189 4.67 34.75 31.00
N PHE A 190 4.53 33.66 30.23
CA PHE A 190 5.34 33.44 29.03
C PHE A 190 4.70 34.11 27.81
N VAL A 191 5.41 35.04 27.19
CA VAL A 191 5.02 35.66 25.93
C VAL A 191 5.73 34.91 24.80
N LYS A 192 4.94 34.20 23.98
CA LYS A 192 5.43 33.29 22.94
C LYS A 192 5.21 33.85 21.54
N THR A 193 6.23 33.77 20.70
CA THR A 193 6.14 34.03 19.26
C THR A 193 6.59 32.77 18.51
N PRO A 194 5.65 31.87 18.15
CA PRO A 194 5.97 30.62 17.48
C PRO A 194 6.27 30.83 15.99
N ASP A 195 7.26 30.10 15.49
CA ASP A 195 7.56 29.96 14.05
C ASP A 195 7.58 28.48 13.66
N ASP A 196 6.41 27.98 13.27
CA ASP A 196 6.22 26.59 12.83
C ASP A 196 6.93 26.28 11.51
N VAL A 197 7.34 27.29 10.72
CA VAL A 197 8.07 27.06 9.47
C VAL A 197 9.52 26.74 9.78
N ALA A 198 10.15 27.57 10.63
CA ALA A 198 11.54 27.36 11.05
C ALA A 198 11.70 26.31 12.15
N GLY A 199 10.62 25.95 12.87
CA GLY A 199 10.69 25.07 14.04
C GLY A 199 11.34 25.75 15.24
N THR A 200 11.09 27.05 15.40
CA THR A 200 11.66 27.88 16.46
C THR A 200 10.56 28.53 17.29
N LEU A 201 10.83 28.72 18.58
CA LEU A 201 9.93 29.42 19.50
C LEU A 201 10.69 30.54 20.18
N LYS A 202 10.29 31.78 19.96
CA LYS A 202 10.80 32.93 20.70
C LYS A 202 9.96 33.15 21.95
N VAL A 203 10.62 33.29 23.10
CA VAL A 203 9.97 33.43 24.40
C VAL A 203 10.54 34.63 25.15
N LYS A 204 9.64 35.43 25.74
CA LYS A 204 9.95 36.37 26.81
C LYS A 204 9.17 35.99 28.06
N VAL A 205 9.72 36.28 29.23
CA VAL A 205 9.01 36.13 30.49
C VAL A 205 8.60 37.51 30.98
N LYS A 206 7.30 37.74 31.09
CA LYS A 206 6.72 38.95 31.65
C LYS A 206 6.59 38.77 33.15
N VAL A 207 7.34 39.55 33.91
CA VAL A 207 7.28 39.60 35.37
C VAL A 207 6.34 40.74 35.77
N THR A 208 5.38 40.47 36.64
CA THR A 208 4.39 41.47 37.10
C THR A 208 4.40 41.58 38.62
N SER A 209 4.06 42.77 39.13
CA SER A 209 3.75 42.99 40.55
C SER A 209 2.71 44.11 40.66
N GLY A 210 1.48 43.76 41.06
CA GLY A 210 0.34 44.68 40.98
C GLY A 210 0.07 45.12 39.54
N THR A 211 0.18 46.42 39.27
CA THR A 211 -0.01 47.01 37.93
C THR A 211 1.29 47.18 37.13
N LEU A 212 2.45 46.93 37.75
CA LEU A 212 3.77 47.09 37.13
C LEU A 212 4.16 45.81 36.40
N PHE A 213 4.85 45.94 35.26
CA PHE A 213 5.39 44.80 34.53
C PHE A 213 6.71 45.12 33.82
N ALA A 214 7.52 44.10 33.58
CA ALA A 214 8.69 44.15 32.73
C ALA A 214 8.86 42.81 31.99
N GLU A 215 9.48 42.84 30.81
CA GLU A 215 9.78 41.64 30.04
C GLU A 215 11.27 41.29 30.15
N SER A 216 11.58 40.01 30.24
CA SER A 216 12.94 39.51 30.13
C SER A 216 13.51 39.72 28.72
N LYS A 217 14.80 39.43 28.56
CA LYS A 217 15.41 39.26 27.24
C LYS A 217 14.69 38.15 26.46
N GLU A 218 14.54 38.33 25.15
CA GLU A 218 14.00 37.31 24.25
C GLU A 218 14.99 36.13 24.13
N VAL A 219 14.48 34.92 24.30
CA VAL A 219 15.21 33.65 24.17
C VAL A 219 14.61 32.88 23.01
N THR A 220 15.46 32.40 22.11
CA THR A 220 15.03 31.51 21.01
C THR A 220 15.26 30.05 21.41
N LEU A 221 14.22 29.24 21.29
CA LEU A 221 14.26 27.80 21.49
C LEU A 221 14.14 27.10 20.14
N ASP A 222 15.18 26.36 19.76
CA ASP A 222 15.24 25.62 18.51
C ASP A 222 14.99 24.12 18.70
N GLY A 223 14.82 23.42 17.57
CA GLY A 223 14.70 21.97 17.48
C GLY A 223 13.27 21.44 17.54
N PHE A 224 12.26 22.31 17.35
CA PHE A 224 10.86 21.88 17.32
C PHE A 224 10.47 21.24 15.98
N LEU A 225 9.35 20.51 15.97
CA LEU A 225 8.74 20.00 14.75
C LEU A 225 8.40 21.17 13.81
N THR A 226 8.78 21.04 12.54
CA THR A 226 8.38 22.00 11.51
C THR A 226 7.05 21.60 10.89
N SER A 227 6.30 22.58 10.39
CA SER A 227 5.08 22.39 9.60
C SER A 227 5.31 21.51 8.37
N ALA A 228 6.48 21.63 7.73
CA ALA A 228 6.89 20.77 6.62
C ALA A 228 7.07 19.31 7.06
N ASN A 229 7.73 19.05 8.19
CA ASN A 229 7.94 17.70 8.71
C ASN A 229 6.64 17.07 9.21
N LYS A 230 5.77 17.86 9.87
CA LYS A 230 4.44 17.42 10.27
C LYS A 230 3.62 16.96 9.07
N LYS A 231 3.57 17.78 8.01
CA LYS A 231 2.89 17.45 6.76
C LYS A 231 3.49 16.21 6.10
N ALA A 232 4.82 16.10 6.04
CA ALA A 232 5.47 14.91 5.51
C ALA A 232 5.11 13.62 6.27
N ALA A 233 4.99 13.69 7.60
CA ALA A 233 4.56 12.58 8.42
C ALA A 233 3.09 12.21 8.19
N GLU A 234 2.21 13.21 8.05
CA GLU A 234 0.78 13.01 7.72
C GLU A 234 0.62 12.33 6.34
N VAL A 235 1.33 12.80 5.31
CA VAL A 235 1.31 12.17 3.97
C VAL A 235 1.88 10.75 4.01
N GLN A 236 2.92 10.50 4.82
CA GLN A 236 3.45 9.15 4.99
C GLN A 236 2.46 8.23 5.71
N ALA A 237 1.80 8.72 6.76
CA ALA A 237 0.78 7.96 7.48
C ALA A 237 -0.37 7.58 6.54
N GLU A 238 -0.77 8.49 5.64
CA GLU A 238 -1.78 8.21 4.63
C GLU A 238 -1.30 7.15 3.63
N ALA A 239 -0.08 7.28 3.09
CA ALA A 239 0.49 6.26 2.20
C ALA A 239 0.59 4.88 2.86
N ASN A 240 0.81 4.82 4.17
CA ASN A 240 0.90 3.58 4.94
C ASN A 240 -0.45 2.88 5.14
N LYS A 241 -1.59 3.57 4.96
CA LYS A 241 -2.91 2.92 4.97
C LYS A 241 -3.12 1.99 3.79
N ILE A 242 -2.38 2.21 2.69
CA ILE A 242 -2.50 1.39 1.49
C ILE A 242 -1.76 0.07 1.73
N THR A 243 -2.52 -1.01 1.84
CA THR A 243 -1.98 -2.32 2.18
C THR A 243 -1.84 -3.25 0.98
N ALA A 244 -2.62 -3.02 -0.09
CA ALA A 244 -2.60 -3.84 -1.29
C ALA A 244 -2.92 -3.02 -2.55
N VAL A 245 -2.63 -3.61 -3.71
CA VAL A 245 -2.95 -3.07 -5.03
C VAL A 245 -3.53 -4.19 -5.88
N GLU A 246 -4.62 -3.91 -6.58
CA GLU A 246 -5.26 -4.79 -7.55
C GLU A 246 -4.92 -4.34 -8.97
N TYR A 247 -4.61 -5.28 -9.87
CA TYR A 247 -4.40 -5.01 -11.29
C TYR A 247 -5.70 -5.24 -12.06
N LEU A 248 -6.13 -4.25 -12.84
CA LEU A 248 -7.43 -4.19 -13.52
C LEU A 248 -7.35 -4.52 -15.02
N GLY A 249 -6.21 -5.02 -15.50
CA GLY A 249 -6.06 -5.42 -16.89
C GLY A 249 -7.03 -6.53 -17.29
N ALA A 250 -7.62 -6.43 -18.48
CA ALA A 250 -8.61 -7.37 -19.01
C ALA A 250 -8.31 -7.73 -20.47
N GLY A 251 -8.93 -8.80 -20.98
CA GLY A 251 -8.74 -9.27 -22.35
C GLY A 251 -7.27 -9.63 -22.60
N GLU A 252 -6.64 -9.04 -23.61
CA GLU A 252 -5.21 -9.23 -23.92
C GLU A 252 -4.27 -8.56 -22.90
N LYS A 253 -4.80 -7.69 -22.04
CA LYS A 253 -4.07 -7.11 -20.91
C LYS A 253 -4.38 -7.83 -19.59
N ALA A 254 -5.11 -8.96 -19.63
CA ALA A 254 -5.36 -9.74 -18.43
C ALA A 254 -4.04 -10.18 -17.79
N LYS A 255 -4.05 -10.28 -16.45
CA LYS A 255 -2.85 -10.54 -15.63
C LYS A 255 -2.05 -11.74 -16.15
N ASP A 256 -2.73 -12.86 -16.38
CA ASP A 256 -2.19 -14.14 -16.85
C ASP A 256 -1.71 -14.15 -18.31
N LYS A 257 -1.96 -13.06 -19.07
CA LYS A 257 -1.57 -12.92 -20.48
C LYS A 257 -0.46 -11.91 -20.73
N VAL A 258 -0.08 -11.12 -19.73
CA VAL A 258 0.92 -10.05 -19.88
C VAL A 258 2.12 -10.29 -18.98
N LEU A 259 3.33 -10.08 -19.52
CA LEU A 259 4.55 -10.11 -18.72
C LEU A 259 4.59 -8.91 -17.75
N PRO A 260 5.06 -9.08 -16.50
CA PRO A 260 5.29 -7.97 -15.58
C PRO A 260 6.06 -6.77 -16.19
N SER A 261 7.07 -7.05 -17.02
CA SER A 261 7.88 -6.01 -17.70
C SER A 261 7.06 -5.18 -18.68
N ALA A 262 6.09 -5.79 -19.35
CA ALA A 262 5.21 -5.16 -20.35
C ALA A 262 4.03 -4.40 -19.74
N VAL A 263 3.78 -4.53 -18.43
CA VAL A 263 2.70 -3.79 -17.76
C VAL A 263 3.02 -2.30 -17.74
N THR A 264 2.13 -1.51 -18.37
CA THR A 264 2.12 -0.04 -18.25
C THR A 264 1.51 0.36 -16.91
N VAL A 265 2.29 1.03 -16.08
CA VAL A 265 1.86 1.45 -14.74
C VAL A 265 1.19 2.81 -14.81
N THR A 266 -0.14 2.80 -14.81
CA THR A 266 -1.00 3.99 -14.77
C THR A 266 -2.12 3.76 -13.76
N LYS A 267 -2.61 4.82 -13.12
CA LYS A 267 -3.72 4.74 -12.16
C LYS A 267 -4.96 4.03 -12.70
N THR A 268 -5.22 4.10 -14.01
CA THR A 268 -6.36 3.43 -14.65
C THR A 268 -6.27 1.90 -14.66
N ASN A 269 -5.05 1.36 -14.61
CA ASN A 269 -4.82 -0.09 -14.66
C ASN A 269 -4.76 -0.72 -13.26
N PHE A 270 -4.87 0.09 -12.21
CA PHE A 270 -4.65 -0.36 -10.84
C PHE A 270 -5.66 0.23 -9.87
N LYS A 271 -5.91 -0.50 -8.79
CA LYS A 271 -6.75 -0.05 -7.68
C LYS A 271 -5.96 -0.19 -6.39
N ALA A 272 -5.75 0.92 -5.68
CA ALA A 272 -5.21 0.87 -4.33
C ALA A 272 -6.26 0.37 -3.34
N LYS A 273 -5.83 -0.39 -2.33
CA LYS A 273 -6.68 -0.96 -1.29
C LYS A 273 -6.18 -0.61 0.10
N GLU A 274 -7.13 -0.32 0.98
CA GLU A 274 -6.94 -0.21 2.43
C GLU A 274 -7.73 -1.34 3.09
N ASN A 275 -7.03 -2.32 3.69
CA ASN A 275 -7.64 -3.46 4.38
C ASN A 275 -8.75 -4.14 3.54
N ASP A 276 -8.39 -4.53 2.31
CA ASP A 276 -9.24 -5.18 1.28
C ASP A 276 -10.38 -4.31 0.70
N LYS A 277 -10.59 -3.10 1.22
CA LYS A 277 -11.52 -2.13 0.65
C LYS A 277 -10.81 -1.23 -0.33
N ASP A 278 -11.56 -0.64 -1.25
CA ASP A 278 -11.01 0.38 -2.14
C ASP A 278 -10.49 1.56 -1.33
N TYR A 279 -9.24 1.95 -1.58
CA TYR A 279 -8.67 3.13 -0.94
C TYR A 279 -9.41 4.37 -1.41
N VAL A 280 -9.98 5.09 -0.44
CA VAL A 280 -10.68 6.34 -0.68
C VAL A 280 -9.72 7.47 -0.41
N VAL A 281 -9.51 8.31 -1.42
CA VAL A 281 -8.65 9.49 -1.29
C VAL A 281 -9.27 10.46 -0.27
N PRO A 282 -8.48 10.99 0.69
CA PRO A 282 -8.99 11.97 1.64
C PRO A 282 -9.61 13.20 0.98
N ALA A 283 -10.54 13.84 1.70
CA ALA A 283 -11.16 15.07 1.24
C ALA A 283 -10.13 16.21 1.07
N ALA A 284 -10.38 17.09 0.11
CA ALA A 284 -9.57 18.29 -0.10
C ALA A 284 -9.63 19.22 1.12
N VAL A 285 -8.54 19.93 1.37
CA VAL A 285 -8.44 20.94 2.44
C VAL A 285 -8.24 22.30 1.77
N GLY A 286 -9.33 23.08 1.67
CA GLY A 286 -9.35 24.29 0.85
C GLY A 286 -9.18 23.95 -0.63
N GLU A 287 -8.22 24.61 -1.29
CA GLU A 287 -7.89 24.35 -2.71
C GLU A 287 -6.92 23.17 -2.90
N LYS A 288 -6.37 22.61 -1.81
CA LYS A 288 -5.35 21.57 -1.85
C LYS A 288 -6.00 20.20 -1.92
N VAL A 289 -5.64 19.44 -2.95
CA VAL A 289 -6.20 18.12 -3.24
C VAL A 289 -5.18 17.02 -2.96
N TRP A 290 -5.67 15.91 -2.39
CA TRP A 290 -4.92 14.67 -2.30
C TRP A 290 -4.93 13.96 -3.64
N SER A 291 -3.82 13.36 -4.01
CA SER A 291 -3.72 12.49 -5.18
C SER A 291 -2.89 11.25 -4.87
N TRP A 292 -3.03 10.24 -5.72
CA TRP A 292 -2.20 9.05 -5.66
C TRP A 292 -1.96 8.48 -7.05
N ASP A 293 -0.79 7.86 -7.21
CA ASP A 293 -0.35 7.15 -8.41
C ASP A 293 0.37 5.85 -8.02
N VAL A 294 0.47 4.92 -8.97
CA VAL A 294 1.26 3.69 -8.81
C VAL A 294 2.63 3.89 -9.42
N VAL A 295 3.67 3.47 -8.71
CA VAL A 295 5.06 3.51 -9.15
C VAL A 295 5.56 2.08 -9.32
N LYS A 296 6.14 1.79 -10.48
CA LYS A 296 6.78 0.50 -10.75
C LYS A 296 8.10 0.44 -9.98
N VAL A 297 8.28 -0.60 -9.17
CA VAL A 297 9.55 -0.87 -8.47
C VAL A 297 10.37 -1.88 -9.27
N SER A 298 9.80 -3.05 -9.54
CA SER A 298 10.47 -4.12 -10.28
C SER A 298 9.49 -5.00 -11.03
N ALA A 299 9.98 -5.68 -12.07
CA ALA A 299 9.25 -6.67 -12.84
C ALA A 299 10.10 -7.93 -13.00
N GLU A 300 9.61 -9.05 -12.47
CA GLU A 300 10.27 -10.36 -12.51
C GLU A 300 9.50 -11.31 -13.43
N ASP A 301 9.75 -11.20 -14.74
CA ASP A 301 9.05 -11.98 -15.76
C ASP A 301 9.22 -13.49 -15.57
N ALA A 302 10.37 -13.95 -15.09
CA ALA A 302 10.61 -15.37 -14.83
C ALA A 302 9.64 -15.96 -13.80
N LYS A 303 9.18 -15.14 -12.83
CA LYS A 303 8.28 -15.57 -11.75
C LYS A 303 6.84 -15.08 -11.92
N GLY A 304 6.57 -14.27 -12.95
CA GLY A 304 5.26 -13.63 -13.11
C GLY A 304 4.90 -12.70 -11.94
N LYS A 305 5.90 -11.97 -11.42
CA LYS A 305 5.72 -11.04 -10.28
C LYS A 305 6.00 -9.59 -10.70
N LEU A 306 5.13 -8.68 -10.26
CA LEU A 306 5.29 -7.23 -10.41
C LEU A 306 5.31 -6.60 -9.01
N THR A 307 6.34 -5.83 -8.70
CA THR A 307 6.41 -5.07 -7.43
C THR A 307 6.15 -3.60 -7.71
N VAL A 308 5.23 -3.01 -6.95
CA VAL A 308 4.84 -1.61 -7.06
C VAL A 308 4.80 -0.94 -5.69
N LYS A 309 4.79 0.39 -5.71
CA LYS A 309 4.40 1.23 -4.57
C LYS A 309 3.28 2.15 -4.98
N VAL A 310 2.54 2.68 -4.01
CA VAL A 310 1.60 3.77 -4.23
C VAL A 310 2.22 5.06 -3.71
N LYS A 311 2.38 6.04 -4.60
CA LYS A 311 2.82 7.38 -4.28
C LYS A 311 1.60 8.23 -3.96
N VAL A 312 1.49 8.70 -2.73
CA VAL A 312 0.46 9.65 -2.28
C VAL A 312 1.06 11.05 -2.26
N THR A 313 0.33 12.04 -2.76
CA THR A 313 0.76 13.44 -2.82
C THR A 313 -0.30 14.36 -2.23
N PHE A 314 0.15 15.33 -1.43
CA PHE A 314 -0.68 16.41 -0.91
C PHE A 314 0.18 17.67 -0.75
N ASP A 315 -0.27 18.78 -1.34
CA ASP A 315 0.39 20.09 -1.21
C ASP A 315 1.90 20.02 -1.54
N ASP A 316 2.22 19.48 -2.71
CA ASP A 316 3.57 19.25 -3.26
C ASP A 316 4.47 18.30 -2.47
N VAL A 317 3.97 17.70 -1.38
CA VAL A 317 4.69 16.65 -0.64
C VAL A 317 4.22 15.29 -1.11
N SER A 318 5.16 14.47 -1.57
CA SER A 318 4.89 13.08 -1.93
C SER A 318 5.59 12.08 -1.01
N ARG A 319 4.90 10.99 -0.70
CA ARG A 319 5.44 9.82 0.00
C ARG A 319 4.97 8.54 -0.65
N GLU A 320 5.77 7.50 -0.52
CA GLU A 320 5.46 6.19 -1.08
C GLU A 320 5.03 5.22 0.03
N SER A 321 4.12 4.32 -0.31
CA SER A 321 3.79 3.15 0.52
C SER A 321 4.98 2.19 0.62
N LYS A 322 4.81 1.15 1.43
CA LYS A 322 5.63 -0.07 1.34
C LYS A 322 5.53 -0.73 -0.03
N ASP A 323 6.49 -1.61 -0.33
CA ASP A 323 6.45 -2.47 -1.52
C ASP A 323 5.25 -3.42 -1.48
N ILE A 324 4.57 -3.53 -2.62
CA ILE A 324 3.39 -4.38 -2.81
C ILE A 324 3.68 -5.31 -4.00
N VAL A 325 3.67 -6.62 -3.74
CA VAL A 325 3.95 -7.65 -4.74
C VAL A 325 2.65 -8.18 -5.32
N LEU A 326 2.51 -8.12 -6.64
CA LEU A 326 1.41 -8.70 -7.39
C LEU A 326 1.90 -9.94 -8.14
N GLU A 327 1.25 -11.08 -7.91
CA GLU A 327 1.62 -12.38 -8.51
C GLU A 327 0.57 -12.91 -9.48
N GLY A 328 0.92 -13.89 -10.31
CA GLY A 328 0.00 -14.50 -11.27
C GLY A 328 0.00 -13.80 -12.64
N PHE A 329 1.06 -13.06 -12.95
CA PHE A 329 1.29 -12.58 -14.32
C PHE A 329 1.80 -13.68 -15.24
N LEU A 330 1.74 -13.46 -16.56
CA LEU A 330 2.39 -14.35 -17.52
C LEU A 330 3.88 -14.47 -17.19
N THR A 331 4.41 -15.70 -17.24
CA THR A 331 5.84 -15.95 -17.06
C THR A 331 6.57 -15.94 -18.40
N SER A 332 7.86 -15.58 -18.40
CA SER A 332 8.68 -15.63 -19.61
C SER A 332 8.69 -17.02 -20.26
N ASP A 333 8.67 -18.08 -19.46
CA ASP A 333 8.66 -19.46 -19.96
C ASP A 333 7.30 -19.86 -20.53
N GLN A 334 6.20 -19.50 -19.87
CA GLN A 334 4.87 -19.71 -20.45
C GLN A 334 4.70 -18.93 -21.76
N LYS A 335 5.22 -17.70 -21.82
CA LYS A 335 5.22 -16.93 -23.07
C LYS A 335 5.98 -17.65 -24.17
N ALA A 336 7.19 -18.14 -23.87
CA ALA A 336 8.02 -18.84 -24.85
C ALA A 336 7.33 -20.08 -25.44
N VAL A 337 6.68 -20.91 -24.62
CA VAL A 337 5.95 -22.09 -25.13
C VAL A 337 4.67 -21.70 -25.89
N ASN A 338 3.98 -20.62 -25.50
CA ASN A 338 2.81 -20.11 -26.22
C ASN A 338 3.17 -19.51 -27.59
N ASP A 339 4.26 -18.73 -27.65
CA ASP A 339 4.80 -18.18 -28.90
C ASP A 339 5.22 -19.32 -29.84
N ALA A 340 5.96 -20.31 -29.32
CA ALA A 340 6.40 -21.46 -30.10
C ALA A 340 5.22 -22.31 -30.60
N LYS A 341 4.20 -22.54 -29.76
CA LYS A 341 2.94 -23.18 -30.16
C LYS A 341 2.29 -22.47 -31.35
N THR A 342 2.29 -21.13 -31.33
CA THR A 342 1.68 -20.32 -32.39
C THR A 342 2.51 -20.36 -33.68
N ALA A 343 3.83 -20.45 -33.56
CA ALA A 343 4.75 -20.52 -34.69
C ALA A 343 4.75 -21.89 -35.40
N ILE A 344 4.46 -22.98 -34.68
CA ILE A 344 4.38 -24.32 -35.26
C ILE A 344 3.08 -24.46 -36.03
N THR A 345 3.19 -24.61 -37.35
CA THR A 345 2.04 -24.78 -38.25
C THR A 345 2.02 -26.16 -38.92
N SER A 346 3.14 -26.90 -38.89
CA SER A 346 3.24 -28.23 -39.47
C SER A 346 4.22 -29.13 -38.73
N ALA A 347 4.04 -30.44 -38.91
CA ALA A 347 4.94 -31.49 -38.46
C ALA A 347 5.36 -32.37 -39.64
N ASP A 348 6.49 -33.03 -39.48
CA ASP A 348 7.06 -33.98 -40.44
C ASP A 348 7.43 -35.29 -39.74
N TYR A 349 7.70 -36.31 -40.55
CA TYR A 349 8.07 -37.65 -40.10
C TYR A 349 9.21 -38.20 -40.96
N ALA A 350 10.29 -38.64 -40.31
CA ALA A 350 11.46 -39.20 -40.99
C ALA A 350 11.12 -40.51 -41.73
N ASP A 351 11.51 -40.59 -43.00
CA ASP A 351 11.30 -41.77 -43.89
C ASP A 351 9.83 -42.15 -44.11
N LYS A 352 8.89 -41.21 -43.96
CA LYS A 352 7.43 -41.44 -44.07
C LYS A 352 7.01 -42.20 -45.32
N ALA A 353 7.65 -41.95 -46.48
CA ALA A 353 7.35 -42.62 -47.74
C ALA A 353 7.54 -44.16 -47.72
N SER A 354 8.19 -44.70 -46.69
CA SER A 354 8.44 -46.14 -46.49
C SER A 354 7.64 -46.77 -45.36
N VAL A 355 6.81 -45.99 -44.66
CA VAL A 355 6.12 -46.40 -43.43
C VAL A 355 4.62 -46.25 -43.60
N LEU A 356 3.83 -47.25 -43.21
CA LEU A 356 2.38 -47.12 -43.15
C LEU A 356 1.99 -46.27 -41.93
N PRO A 357 1.02 -45.34 -42.04
CA PRO A 357 0.53 -44.56 -40.91
C PRO A 357 0.24 -45.38 -39.65
N SER A 358 -0.39 -46.55 -39.78
CA SER A 358 -0.71 -47.46 -38.67
C SER A 358 0.51 -48.02 -37.92
N THR A 359 1.68 -47.96 -38.54
CA THR A 359 2.97 -48.46 -38.00
C THR A 359 3.92 -47.32 -37.58
N ALA A 360 3.46 -46.08 -37.64
CA ALA A 360 4.28 -44.91 -37.35
C ALA A 360 4.81 -44.91 -35.91
N ASP A 361 6.09 -44.56 -35.76
CA ASP A 361 6.78 -44.44 -34.48
C ASP A 361 6.79 -42.97 -34.03
N VAL A 362 6.27 -42.72 -32.83
CA VAL A 362 6.14 -41.38 -32.27
C VAL A 362 7.50 -40.65 -32.12
N THR A 363 8.61 -41.38 -32.01
CA THR A 363 9.94 -40.77 -31.87
C THR A 363 10.52 -40.23 -33.18
N LYS A 364 9.89 -40.51 -34.32
CA LYS A 364 10.34 -40.06 -35.64
C LYS A 364 9.68 -38.76 -36.12
N PHE A 365 8.80 -38.19 -35.32
CA PHE A 365 8.19 -36.90 -35.63
C PHE A 365 9.11 -35.73 -35.30
N SER A 366 8.98 -34.68 -36.10
CA SER A 366 9.63 -33.40 -35.87
C SER A 366 8.72 -32.27 -36.31
N VAL A 367 8.63 -31.18 -35.55
CA VAL A 367 8.04 -29.93 -36.04
C VAL A 367 8.96 -29.30 -37.09
N THR A 368 8.37 -28.70 -38.13
CA THR A 368 9.14 -28.05 -39.20
C THR A 368 9.71 -26.70 -38.77
N GLN A 369 9.08 -26.05 -37.79
CA GLN A 369 9.60 -24.83 -37.16
C GLN A 369 10.26 -25.23 -35.85
N ALA A 370 11.60 -25.19 -35.82
CA ALA A 370 12.35 -25.48 -34.60
C ALA A 370 11.98 -24.45 -33.51
N PRO A 371 11.56 -24.89 -32.31
CA PRO A 371 11.33 -23.99 -31.20
C PRO A 371 12.62 -23.27 -30.78
N ALA A 372 12.47 -22.16 -30.06
CA ALA A 372 13.61 -21.48 -29.44
C ALA A 372 14.37 -22.42 -28.49
N ALA A 373 15.65 -22.13 -28.28
CA ALA A 373 16.53 -22.92 -27.42
C ALA A 373 15.94 -23.12 -26.00
N GLY A 374 16.08 -24.34 -25.47
CA GLY A 374 15.59 -24.70 -24.14
C GLY A 374 14.12 -25.14 -24.09
N ILE A 375 13.40 -25.19 -25.21
CA ILE A 375 12.06 -25.78 -25.29
C ILE A 375 12.19 -27.23 -25.77
N ALA A 376 11.74 -28.18 -24.95
CA ALA A 376 11.62 -29.58 -25.32
C ALA A 376 10.29 -29.82 -26.05
N VAL A 377 10.29 -30.74 -27.03
CA VAL A 377 9.09 -31.14 -27.77
C VAL A 377 8.90 -32.64 -27.64
N SER A 378 7.70 -33.06 -27.26
CA SER A 378 7.24 -34.45 -27.37
C SER A 378 6.02 -34.53 -28.28
N TYR A 379 5.75 -35.72 -28.82
CA TYR A 379 4.69 -35.95 -29.78
C TYR A 379 3.70 -36.99 -29.27
N GLU A 380 2.46 -36.87 -29.72
CA GLU A 380 1.40 -37.84 -29.49
C GLU A 380 0.63 -38.03 -30.80
N ILE A 381 0.54 -39.27 -31.27
CA ILE A 381 -0.29 -39.61 -32.43
C ILE A 381 -1.75 -39.53 -32.00
N VAL A 382 -2.55 -38.76 -32.74
CA VAL A 382 -3.98 -38.65 -32.46
C VAL A 382 -4.65 -39.99 -32.74
N ALA A 383 -5.32 -40.55 -31.74
CA ALA A 383 -6.00 -41.83 -31.86
C ALA A 383 -6.97 -41.85 -33.05
N ASN A 384 -6.96 -42.96 -33.81
CA ASN A 384 -7.80 -43.18 -34.99
C ASN A 384 -7.56 -42.20 -36.15
N SER A 385 -6.44 -41.48 -36.16
CA SER A 385 -6.09 -40.58 -37.28
C SER A 385 -5.30 -41.27 -38.39
N GLN A 386 -4.68 -42.42 -38.08
CA GLN A 386 -3.85 -43.18 -39.01
C GLN A 386 -4.68 -43.76 -40.16
N ASN A 387 -4.44 -43.28 -41.37
CA ASN A 387 -5.14 -43.69 -42.58
C ASN A 387 -4.18 -44.23 -43.63
N ASP A 388 -4.01 -45.55 -43.63
CA ASP A 388 -3.13 -46.26 -44.56
C ASP A 388 -3.60 -46.22 -46.02
N ALA A 389 -4.87 -45.90 -46.28
CA ALA A 389 -5.38 -45.78 -47.65
C ALA A 389 -4.94 -44.45 -48.29
N SER A 390 -4.97 -43.35 -47.53
CA SER A 390 -4.53 -42.02 -48.00
C SER A 390 -3.07 -41.69 -47.68
N GLY A 391 -2.40 -42.47 -46.83
CA GLY A 391 -1.02 -42.19 -46.41
C GLY A 391 -0.94 -40.94 -45.53
N THR A 392 -1.89 -40.78 -44.60
CA THR A 392 -1.99 -39.62 -43.71
C THR A 392 -2.21 -40.03 -42.26
N LEU A 393 -1.80 -39.18 -41.32
CA LEU A 393 -2.16 -39.25 -39.89
C LEU A 393 -2.14 -37.86 -39.26
N LYS A 394 -2.56 -37.74 -38.00
CA LYS A 394 -2.46 -36.50 -37.23
C LYS A 394 -1.63 -36.68 -35.97
N VAL A 395 -0.90 -35.64 -35.61
CA VAL A 395 -0.04 -35.59 -34.40
C VAL A 395 -0.29 -34.31 -33.61
N LYS A 396 -0.14 -34.37 -32.30
CA LYS A 396 -0.04 -33.18 -31.42
C LYS A 396 1.39 -33.08 -30.90
N ALA A 397 1.91 -31.86 -30.83
CA ALA A 397 3.19 -31.57 -30.21
C ALA A 397 2.96 -30.91 -28.85
N THR A 398 3.61 -31.44 -27.81
CA THR A 398 3.65 -30.84 -26.48
C THR A 398 4.99 -30.16 -26.30
N LEU A 399 4.94 -28.83 -26.11
CA LEU A 399 6.10 -28.00 -25.84
C LEU A 399 6.27 -27.83 -24.34
N THR A 400 7.48 -28.03 -23.83
CA THR A 400 7.80 -27.91 -22.41
C THR A 400 9.02 -27.03 -22.20
N LYS A 401 8.93 -26.09 -21.25
CA LYS A 401 10.06 -25.29 -20.78
C LYS A 401 9.92 -25.07 -19.27
N GLY A 402 10.88 -25.56 -18.49
CA GLY A 402 10.74 -25.60 -17.03
C GLY A 402 9.52 -26.44 -16.63
N ASP A 403 8.62 -25.86 -15.84
CA ASP A 403 7.34 -26.44 -15.41
C ASP A 403 6.15 -26.04 -16.31
N LYS A 404 6.40 -25.28 -17.39
CA LYS A 404 5.36 -24.74 -18.28
C LYS A 404 5.20 -25.57 -19.53
N THR A 405 3.95 -25.73 -19.95
CA THR A 405 3.58 -26.54 -21.12
C THR A 405 2.60 -25.82 -22.04
N ALA A 406 2.69 -26.10 -23.33
CA ALA A 406 1.67 -25.76 -24.31
C ALA A 406 1.51 -26.91 -25.31
N VAL A 407 0.28 -27.23 -25.71
CA VAL A 407 -0.01 -28.28 -26.69
C VAL A 407 -0.55 -27.64 -27.97
N THR A 408 -0.02 -28.05 -29.12
CA THR A 408 -0.50 -27.61 -30.43
C THR A 408 -1.91 -28.10 -30.73
N GLY A 409 -2.52 -27.57 -31.80
CA GLY A 409 -3.64 -28.27 -32.44
C GLY A 409 -3.19 -29.59 -33.07
N GLU A 410 -4.12 -30.29 -33.72
CA GLU A 410 -3.82 -31.45 -34.54
C GLU A 410 -3.09 -31.02 -35.81
N LEU A 411 -1.89 -31.53 -36.02
CA LEU A 411 -1.08 -31.31 -37.21
C LEU A 411 -1.21 -32.54 -38.12
N GLU A 412 -1.74 -32.35 -39.33
CA GLU A 412 -1.80 -33.43 -40.32
C GLU A 412 -0.42 -33.65 -40.94
N VAL A 413 0.00 -34.91 -41.01
CA VAL A 413 1.22 -35.34 -41.68
C VAL A 413 0.83 -36.28 -42.82
N SER A 414 1.24 -35.92 -44.03
CA SER A 414 0.90 -36.64 -45.26
C SER A 414 2.16 -37.09 -46.02
N GLY A 415 1.95 -37.99 -46.99
CA GLY A 415 3.03 -38.57 -47.79
C GLY A 415 3.62 -39.84 -47.20
N PHE A 416 2.90 -40.51 -46.30
CA PHE A 416 3.24 -41.85 -45.85
C PHE A 416 3.03 -42.89 -46.97
N LEU A 417 3.62 -44.06 -46.80
CA LEU A 417 3.34 -45.22 -47.66
C LEU A 417 1.84 -45.54 -47.59
N THR A 418 1.21 -45.78 -48.74
CA THR A 418 -0.17 -46.28 -48.79
C THR A 418 -0.22 -47.79 -48.95
N THR A 419 -1.32 -48.41 -48.52
CA THR A 419 -1.58 -49.84 -48.76
C THR A 419 -1.51 -50.20 -50.25
N ALA A 420 -1.95 -49.31 -51.14
CA ALA A 420 -1.86 -49.51 -52.59
C ALA A 420 -0.39 -49.49 -53.08
N GLN A 421 0.42 -48.55 -52.60
CA GLN A 421 1.85 -48.48 -52.93
C GLN A 421 2.62 -49.69 -52.39
N ASP A 422 2.36 -50.10 -51.15
CA ASP A 422 2.96 -51.29 -50.55
C ASP A 422 2.61 -52.56 -51.32
N ALA A 423 1.33 -52.74 -51.66
CA ALA A 423 0.88 -53.88 -52.47
C ALA A 423 1.52 -53.88 -53.87
N ALA A 424 1.62 -52.72 -54.53
CA ALA A 424 2.28 -52.61 -55.83
C ALA A 424 3.77 -52.94 -55.75
N ALA A 425 4.47 -52.48 -54.71
CA ALA A 425 5.89 -52.79 -54.49
C ALA A 425 6.10 -54.30 -54.22
N LYS A 426 5.26 -54.91 -53.39
CA LYS A 426 5.28 -56.37 -53.15
C LYS A 426 5.01 -57.16 -54.43
N LYS A 427 4.04 -56.73 -55.24
CA LYS A 427 3.76 -57.34 -56.55
C LYS A 427 4.95 -57.21 -57.50
N ALA A 428 5.55 -56.03 -57.60
CA ALA A 428 6.72 -55.82 -58.46
C ALA A 428 7.91 -56.71 -58.07
N LYS A 429 8.17 -56.88 -56.76
CA LYS A 429 9.18 -57.82 -56.26
C LYS A 429 8.85 -59.27 -56.65
N ALA A 430 7.58 -59.68 -56.52
CA ALA A 430 7.14 -61.01 -56.92
C ALA A 430 7.23 -61.24 -58.44
N ASP A 431 6.89 -60.24 -59.25
CA ASP A 431 7.00 -60.32 -60.71
C ASP A 431 8.48 -60.37 -61.14
N ALA A 432 9.36 -59.60 -60.49
CA ALA A 432 10.80 -59.64 -60.75
C ALA A 432 11.41 -61.00 -60.39
N GLU A 433 11.02 -61.57 -59.24
CA GLU A 433 11.46 -62.89 -58.82
C GLU A 433 10.92 -64.01 -59.73
N ALA A 434 9.65 -63.91 -60.16
CA ALA A 434 9.08 -64.79 -61.18
C ALA A 434 9.87 -64.71 -62.50
N THR A 435 10.27 -63.50 -62.92
CA THR A 435 11.10 -63.30 -64.11
C THR A 435 12.48 -63.96 -63.96
N ARG A 436 13.12 -63.81 -62.80
CA ARG A 436 14.41 -64.46 -62.49
C ARG A 436 14.29 -65.99 -62.54
N LEU A 437 13.28 -66.54 -61.86
CA LEU A 437 13.04 -67.99 -61.83
C LEU A 437 12.78 -68.57 -63.24
N ALA A 438 12.05 -67.83 -64.09
CA ALA A 438 11.80 -68.25 -65.48
C ALA A 438 13.08 -68.35 -66.34
N ALA A 439 14.16 -67.63 -65.99
CA ALA A 439 15.45 -67.70 -66.66
C ALA A 439 16.36 -68.84 -66.12
N THR A 440 15.91 -69.58 -65.10
CA THR A 440 16.69 -70.64 -64.45
C THR A 440 16.35 -71.99 -65.07
N ASN A 441 17.33 -72.88 -65.21
CA ASN A 441 17.06 -74.24 -65.69
C ASN A 441 16.26 -75.00 -64.63
N VAL A 442 15.06 -75.47 -65.03
CA VAL A 442 14.24 -76.35 -64.20
C VAL A 442 14.91 -77.72 -64.17
N THR A 443 15.13 -78.26 -62.97
CA THR A 443 15.67 -79.60 -62.79
C THR A 443 14.54 -80.56 -62.43
N TYR A 444 14.55 -81.73 -63.05
CA TYR A 444 13.63 -82.81 -62.71
C TYR A 444 14.41 -83.85 -61.91
N SER A 445 13.97 -84.10 -60.68
CA SER A 445 14.65 -85.03 -59.76
C SER A 445 14.08 -86.46 -59.81
N GLY A 446 13.05 -86.69 -60.60
CA GLY A 446 12.41 -88.00 -60.74
C GLY A 446 13.05 -88.92 -61.78
N SER A 447 12.64 -90.19 -61.74
CA SER A 447 13.06 -91.27 -62.66
C SER A 447 11.82 -91.83 -63.38
N LEU A 448 11.04 -90.98 -64.03
CA LEU A 448 9.90 -91.42 -64.85
C LEU A 448 10.31 -91.49 -66.33
N THR A 449 10.09 -92.65 -66.92
CA THR A 449 10.23 -92.89 -68.37
C THR A 449 8.86 -92.87 -69.03
N TRP A 450 8.75 -92.21 -70.18
CA TRP A 450 7.50 -92.04 -70.93
C TRP A 450 7.63 -92.69 -72.31
N ALA A 451 6.58 -93.32 -72.82
CA ALA A 451 6.64 -93.98 -74.14
C ALA A 451 6.65 -92.94 -75.28
N SER A 452 6.15 -91.74 -75.05
CA SER A 452 6.21 -90.63 -76.01
C SER A 452 6.17 -89.25 -75.35
N VAL A 453 6.58 -88.21 -76.09
CA VAL A 453 6.44 -86.81 -75.64
C VAL A 453 4.96 -86.42 -75.48
N ASP A 454 4.07 -87.00 -76.27
CA ASP A 454 2.63 -86.68 -76.22
C ASP A 454 1.98 -87.25 -74.95
N GLU A 455 2.43 -88.43 -74.50
CA GLU A 455 2.01 -89.03 -73.24
C GLU A 455 2.49 -88.22 -72.02
N PHE A 456 3.75 -87.76 -72.04
CA PHE A 456 4.26 -86.83 -71.01
C PHE A 456 3.45 -85.53 -70.96
N VAL A 457 3.19 -84.91 -72.11
CA VAL A 457 2.41 -83.66 -72.18
C VAL A 457 0.99 -83.88 -71.64
N ALA A 458 0.33 -84.98 -72.00
CA ALA A 458 -1.00 -85.31 -71.48
C ALA A 458 -0.99 -85.52 -69.95
N ALA A 459 0.00 -86.24 -69.42
CA ALA A 459 0.13 -86.48 -67.99
C ALA A 459 0.48 -85.19 -67.21
N PHE A 460 1.38 -84.36 -67.74
CA PHE A 460 1.76 -83.07 -67.14
C PHE A 460 0.59 -82.08 -67.13
N ASN A 461 -0.28 -82.12 -68.15
CA ASN A 461 -1.44 -81.23 -68.26
C ASN A 461 -2.68 -81.76 -67.53
N ASN A 462 -2.63 -82.99 -66.98
CA ASN A 462 -3.73 -83.53 -66.20
C ASN A 462 -3.94 -82.68 -64.93
N SER A 463 -5.16 -82.21 -64.71
CA SER A 463 -5.55 -81.40 -63.55
C SER A 463 -5.73 -82.23 -62.27
N GLU A 464 -5.74 -83.57 -62.37
CA GLU A 464 -5.82 -84.49 -61.24
C GLU A 464 -4.51 -84.55 -60.43
N ALA A 465 -4.57 -85.22 -59.27
CA ALA A 465 -3.45 -85.38 -58.33
C ALA A 465 -2.18 -85.98 -58.98
N SER A 466 -2.34 -86.82 -60.00
CA SER A 466 -1.23 -87.42 -60.75
C SER A 466 -0.43 -86.38 -61.54
N GLY A 467 -1.11 -85.46 -62.23
CA GLY A 467 -0.45 -84.35 -62.91
C GLY A 467 0.12 -83.31 -61.93
N GLN A 468 -0.52 -83.12 -60.77
CA GLN A 468 0.02 -82.26 -59.71
C GLN A 468 1.32 -82.82 -59.12
N THR A 469 1.35 -84.11 -58.79
CA THR A 469 2.56 -84.81 -58.29
C THR A 469 3.70 -84.72 -59.30
N LEU A 470 3.40 -84.88 -60.59
CA LEU A 470 4.39 -84.73 -61.66
C LEU A 470 4.94 -83.31 -61.75
N ARG A 471 4.10 -82.27 -61.63
CA ARG A 471 4.51 -80.86 -61.62
C ARG A 471 5.35 -80.53 -60.38
N GLU A 472 5.02 -81.08 -59.21
CA GLU A 472 5.75 -80.89 -57.96
C GLU A 472 7.14 -81.57 -57.95
N ALA A 473 7.35 -82.60 -58.77
CA ALA A 473 8.66 -83.26 -58.93
C ALA A 473 9.69 -82.40 -59.70
N PHE A 474 9.27 -81.32 -60.34
CA PHE A 474 10.17 -80.33 -60.91
C PHE A 474 10.57 -79.31 -59.85
N THR A 475 11.88 -79.18 -59.67
CA THR A 475 12.47 -78.26 -58.69
C THR A 475 13.16 -77.10 -59.40
N PHE A 476 12.97 -75.90 -58.86
CA PHE A 476 13.70 -74.71 -59.27
C PHE A 476 14.87 -74.54 -58.30
N ALA A 477 16.08 -74.36 -58.83
CA ALA A 477 17.22 -74.00 -58.00
C ALA A 477 17.01 -72.59 -57.43
N ASP A 478 17.44 -72.39 -56.18
CA ASP A 478 17.50 -71.07 -55.53
C ASP A 478 16.14 -70.32 -55.44
N VAL A 479 15.03 -71.01 -55.15
CA VAL A 479 13.75 -70.33 -54.82
C VAL A 479 13.93 -69.54 -53.53
N ALA A 480 13.69 -68.23 -53.57
CA ALA A 480 13.79 -67.38 -52.39
C ALA A 480 12.82 -67.81 -51.29
N GLU A 481 13.24 -67.66 -50.03
CA GLU A 481 12.42 -67.99 -48.86
C GLU A 481 11.07 -67.24 -48.89
N GLY A 482 9.97 -67.97 -48.63
CA GLY A 482 8.61 -67.44 -48.69
C GLY A 482 7.95 -67.44 -50.08
N TYR A 483 8.67 -67.82 -51.14
CA TYR A 483 8.11 -67.99 -52.48
C TYR A 483 7.79 -69.46 -52.78
N ARG A 484 6.75 -69.69 -53.59
CA ARG A 484 6.46 -71.01 -54.20
C ARG A 484 6.39 -70.87 -55.72
N ALA A 485 7.03 -71.78 -56.44
CA ALA A 485 6.93 -71.84 -57.89
C ALA A 485 5.74 -72.74 -58.30
N VAL A 486 4.92 -72.27 -59.23
CA VAL A 486 3.79 -73.03 -59.78
C VAL A 486 3.79 -72.86 -61.29
N PHE A 487 3.67 -73.97 -62.02
CA PHE A 487 3.47 -73.93 -63.47
C PHE A 487 2.10 -73.35 -63.79
N LYS A 488 2.06 -72.19 -64.46
CA LYS A 488 0.81 -71.53 -64.88
C LYS A 488 0.23 -72.14 -66.15
N ASP A 489 1.11 -72.55 -67.05
CA ASP A 489 0.76 -73.17 -68.31
C ASP A 489 1.10 -74.66 -68.30
N GLY A 490 0.40 -75.41 -69.14
CA GLY A 490 0.70 -76.80 -69.39
C GLY A 490 2.02 -76.99 -70.15
N ALA A 491 2.57 -78.20 -70.09
CA ALA A 491 3.65 -78.62 -70.96
C ALA A 491 3.18 -78.57 -72.42
N VAL A 492 4.06 -78.10 -73.29
CA VAL A 492 3.85 -78.09 -74.74
C VAL A 492 5.01 -78.79 -75.43
N LYS A 493 4.71 -79.52 -76.49
CA LYS A 493 5.73 -80.18 -77.31
C LYS A 493 6.50 -79.13 -78.09
N LYS A 494 7.81 -79.02 -77.86
CA LYS A 494 8.69 -78.17 -78.66
C LYS A 494 8.72 -78.72 -80.09
N GLN A 495 8.11 -78.00 -81.03
CA GLN A 495 8.22 -78.35 -82.44
C GLN A 495 9.61 -77.98 -82.93
N THR A 496 10.47 -78.97 -83.13
CA THR A 496 11.72 -78.79 -83.86
C THR A 496 11.36 -78.61 -85.33
N MET A 497 11.42 -77.38 -85.85
CA MET A 497 11.22 -77.14 -87.29
C MET A 497 12.24 -77.97 -88.06
N SER A 498 11.78 -78.79 -89.01
CA SER A 498 12.69 -79.50 -89.90
C SER A 498 13.48 -78.48 -90.75
N LEU A 499 14.73 -78.81 -91.10
CA LEU A 499 15.56 -77.97 -91.98
C LEU A 499 14.81 -77.60 -93.28
N LYS A 500 13.95 -78.50 -93.77
CA LYS A 500 13.10 -78.33 -94.95
C LYS A 500 11.99 -77.29 -94.75
N GLN A 501 11.40 -77.21 -93.55
CA GLN A 501 10.43 -76.16 -93.19
C GLN A 501 11.09 -74.80 -92.98
N LEU A 502 12.29 -74.78 -92.38
CA LEU A 502 13.09 -73.55 -92.24
C LEU A 502 13.51 -73.01 -93.62
N LEU A 503 13.93 -73.89 -94.53
CA LEU A 503 14.28 -73.54 -95.91
C LEU A 503 13.06 -73.03 -96.69
N ASN A 504 11.89 -73.65 -96.52
CA ASN A 504 10.65 -73.20 -97.16
C ASN A 504 10.17 -71.83 -96.65
N LEU A 505 10.36 -71.53 -95.36
CA LEU A 505 9.99 -70.23 -94.79
C LEU A 505 10.94 -69.11 -95.28
N GLN A 506 12.23 -69.43 -95.40
CA GLN A 506 13.25 -68.56 -96.00
C GLN A 506 12.99 -68.36 -97.50
N LEU A 507 12.69 -69.42 -98.26
CA LEU A 507 12.32 -69.33 -99.68
C LEU A 507 11.05 -68.51 -99.87
N ALA A 508 10.03 -68.72 -99.04
CA ALA A 508 8.79 -67.95 -99.10
C ALA A 508 9.02 -66.46 -98.83
N SER A 509 9.91 -66.13 -97.89
CA SER A 509 10.30 -64.74 -97.60
C SER A 509 11.11 -64.11 -98.73
N VAL A 510 12.03 -64.86 -99.34
CA VAL A 510 12.81 -64.45 -100.53
C VAL A 510 11.90 -64.26 -101.74
N VAL A 511 10.94 -65.15 -101.99
CA VAL A 511 9.94 -65.02 -103.06
C VAL A 511 9.02 -63.82 -102.82
N LYS A 512 8.63 -63.54 -101.56
CA LYS A 512 7.86 -62.33 -101.21
C LYS A 512 8.66 -61.06 -101.46
N LEU A 513 9.95 -61.06 -101.12
CA LEU A 513 10.86 -59.93 -101.35
C LEU A 513 11.14 -59.73 -102.85
N LEU A 514 11.32 -60.80 -103.63
CA LEU A 514 11.46 -60.78 -105.09
C LEU A 514 10.18 -60.30 -105.77
N LYS A 515 9.00 -60.77 -105.36
CA LYS A 515 7.71 -60.25 -105.85
C LYS A 515 7.56 -58.76 -105.54
N LYS A 516 7.94 -58.31 -104.34
CA LYS A 516 7.89 -56.90 -103.96
C LYS A 516 8.87 -56.07 -104.79
N LYS A 517 10.11 -56.53 -105.01
CA LYS A 517 11.09 -55.87 -105.89
C LYS A 517 10.66 -55.85 -107.36
N LEU A 518 10.10 -56.94 -107.89
CA LEU A 518 9.54 -56.98 -109.26
C LEU A 518 8.36 -56.01 -109.41
N LEU A 519 7.46 -55.94 -108.41
CA LEU A 519 6.34 -55.00 -108.42
C LEU A 519 6.84 -53.55 -108.36
N THR A 520 7.92 -53.30 -107.62
CA THR A 520 8.56 -51.98 -107.54
C THR A 520 9.27 -51.61 -108.86
N LEU A 521 9.97 -52.55 -109.49
CA LEU A 521 10.58 -52.37 -110.82
C LEU A 521 9.54 -52.19 -111.93
N TRP A 522 8.39 -52.90 -111.85
CA TRP A 522 7.27 -52.72 -112.77
C TRP A 522 6.65 -51.34 -112.63
N PHE A 523 6.46 -50.85 -111.39
CA PHE A 523 6.01 -49.47 -111.13
C PHE A 523 7.03 -48.41 -111.59
N LEU A 524 8.34 -48.64 -111.43
CA LEU A 524 9.36 -47.73 -111.94
C LEU A 524 9.45 -47.73 -113.48
N SER A 525 9.22 -48.87 -114.14
CA SER A 525 9.16 -48.99 -115.60
C SER A 525 7.92 -48.30 -116.19
N LEU A 526 6.78 -48.34 -115.49
CA LEU A 526 5.55 -47.64 -115.89
C LEU A 526 5.67 -46.10 -115.71
N ASN A 527 6.47 -45.63 -114.76
CA ASN A 527 6.72 -44.20 -114.56
C ASN A 527 7.79 -43.61 -115.50
N HIS A 528 8.64 -44.42 -116.13
CA HIS A 528 9.61 -43.97 -117.16
C HIS A 528 9.04 -43.91 -118.58
N HIS A 529 7.74 -44.15 -118.78
CA HIS A 529 7.05 -43.99 -120.08
C HIS A 529 6.06 -42.81 -120.13
N LYS A 530 6.09 -41.92 -119.14
CA LYS A 530 5.35 -40.64 -119.19
C LYS A 530 6.29 -39.46 -118.88
N ILE A 531 7.28 -39.29 -119.76
CA ILE A 531 7.91 -37.99 -120.02
C ILE A 531 7.66 -37.66 -121.50
N ASN A 532 6.98 -36.53 -121.71
CA ASN A 532 6.83 -35.72 -122.92
C ASN A 532 6.20 -36.34 -124.19
N TYR A 533 5.01 -35.84 -124.54
CA TYR A 533 4.77 -34.98 -125.72
C TYR A 533 3.32 -34.43 -125.66
N ASN A 534 3.14 -33.16 -125.31
CA ASN A 534 2.53 -32.14 -126.20
C ASN A 534 2.14 -30.85 -125.46
N THR A 535 2.91 -29.83 -125.78
CA THR A 535 2.46 -28.44 -125.95
C THR A 535 1.59 -28.35 -127.23
N ILE A 536 0.75 -27.31 -127.31
CA ILE A 536 -0.01 -26.77 -128.47
C ILE A 536 -1.50 -27.17 -128.52
N PHE A 537 -2.36 -26.43 -127.80
CA PHE A 537 -3.10 -25.26 -128.33
C PHE A 537 -3.44 -24.31 -127.18
#